data_AF-A0A9D0LQE0-F1
#
_entry.id   AF-A0A9D0LQE0-F1
#
_cell.length_a   1.000
_cell.length_b   1.000
_cell.length_c   1.000
_cell.angle_alpha   90.00
_cell.angle_beta   90.00
_cell.angle_gamma   90.00
#
_symmetry.space_group_name_H-M   'P 1'
#
loop_
_entity.id
_entity.type
_entity.pdbx_description
1 polymer ?
#
loop_
_entity_poly.entity_id
_entity_poly.type
_entity_poly.pdbx_seq_one_letter_code
_entity_poly.pdbx_strand_id
1 'polypeptide(L)'
;MDARTHPRTRIAVPVQLHCTRRDRYHNRKTGDISPGGLFVSGSPCGATGSEFEVLVPCEGSGDPLCLNARIARVAPGGFGMQFTDASPGQLRLLEQVIQPNWDGKDPFEGLMIFAAREPVVDLAGWLRLTSLVCGEYQRCALSHARSGARLEATDR
;
A
#
# COMPACT_ATOMS: atom_id res chain seq x y z
N MET A 1 13.44 -17.91 -9.89
CA MET A 1 12.85 -16.76 -10.63
C MET A 1 11.74 -16.19 -9.79
N ASP A 2 11.75 -14.89 -9.52
CA ASP A 2 10.71 -14.24 -8.73
C ASP A 2 9.46 -14.10 -9.61
N ALA A 3 8.43 -14.92 -9.35
CA ALA A 3 7.21 -15.03 -10.16
C ALA A 3 6.23 -13.85 -9.95
N ARG A 4 6.75 -12.67 -9.58
CA ARG A 4 5.94 -11.53 -9.15
C ARG A 4 5.69 -10.59 -10.33
N THR A 5 4.42 -10.30 -10.58
CA THR A 5 3.96 -9.39 -11.63
C THR A 5 3.98 -7.91 -11.23
N HIS A 6 3.98 -7.61 -9.93
CA HIS A 6 3.87 -6.23 -9.42
C HIS A 6 4.99 -5.89 -8.43
N PRO A 7 5.55 -4.67 -8.50
CA PRO A 7 6.44 -4.16 -7.47
C PRO A 7 5.66 -4.08 -6.14
N ARG A 8 6.35 -4.37 -5.03
CA ARG A 8 5.75 -4.33 -3.69
C ARG A 8 6.36 -3.20 -2.88
N THR A 9 5.50 -2.44 -2.23
CA THR A 9 5.89 -1.36 -1.33
C THR A 9 5.92 -1.90 0.09
N ARG A 10 7.03 -1.72 0.79
CA ARG A 10 7.15 -2.09 2.20
C ARG A 10 6.50 -1.00 3.05
N ILE A 11 5.27 -1.21 3.48
CA ILE A 11 4.57 -0.30 4.39
C ILE A 11 3.76 -1.11 5.40
N ALA A 12 3.64 -0.57 6.61
CA ALA A 12 2.90 -1.14 7.72
C ALA A 12 1.53 -0.49 7.84
N VAL A 13 0.60 -0.90 6.96
CA VAL A 13 -0.79 -0.45 6.97
C VAL A 13 -1.59 -1.36 7.90
N PRO A 14 -2.38 -0.81 8.85
CA PRO A 14 -3.32 -1.61 9.62
C PRO A 14 -4.41 -2.14 8.68
N VAL A 15 -4.70 -3.43 8.76
CA VAL A 15 -5.77 -4.07 7.98
C VAL A 15 -6.62 -4.93 8.90
N GLN A 16 -7.90 -5.05 8.57
CA GLN A 16 -8.79 -6.00 9.20
C GLN A 16 -9.06 -7.14 8.23
N LEU A 17 -8.84 -8.37 8.67
CA LEU A 17 -9.08 -9.57 7.89
C LEU A 17 -10.37 -10.24 8.39
N HIS A 18 -11.32 -10.42 7.50
CA HIS A 18 -12.54 -11.17 7.77
C HIS A 18 -12.40 -12.57 7.15
N CYS A 19 -12.36 -13.59 8.02
CA CYS A 19 -12.36 -14.99 7.61
C CYS A 19 -13.80 -15.45 7.39
N THR A 20 -14.25 -15.44 6.14
CA THR A 20 -15.65 -15.72 5.75
C THR A 20 -16.14 -17.09 6.25
N ARG A 21 -15.29 -18.12 6.22
CA ARG A 21 -15.65 -19.48 6.68
C ARG A 21 -15.89 -19.59 8.18
N ARG A 22 -15.25 -18.74 8.98
CA ARG A 22 -15.29 -18.81 10.45
C ARG A 22 -16.06 -17.64 11.06
N ASP A 23 -16.50 -16.69 10.23
CA ASP A 23 -17.14 -15.44 10.64
C ASP A 23 -16.35 -14.73 11.75
N ARG A 24 -15.05 -14.51 11.49
CA ARG A 24 -14.13 -13.89 12.46
C ARG A 24 -13.30 -12.80 11.85
N TYR A 25 -13.14 -11.73 12.62
CA TYR A 25 -12.34 -10.57 12.27
C TYR A 25 -11.00 -10.58 12.99
N HIS A 26 -9.95 -10.18 12.28
CA HIS A 26 -8.59 -10.11 12.81
C HIS A 26 -7.92 -8.81 12.38
N ASN A 27 -7.60 -7.97 13.36
CA ASN A 27 -6.79 -6.78 13.13
C ASN A 27 -5.32 -7.21 13.01
N ARG A 28 -4.66 -6.76 11.94
CA ARG A 28 -3.27 -7.09 11.58
C ARG A 28 -2.58 -5.89 10.95
N LYS A 29 -1.29 -6.03 10.69
CA LYS A 29 -0.49 -5.07 9.93
C LYS A 29 0.08 -5.75 8.69
N THR A 30 0.18 -5.00 7.61
CA THR A 30 0.94 -5.43 6.43
C THR A 30 2.44 -5.33 6.71
N GLY A 31 3.23 -6.22 6.12
CA GLY A 31 4.68 -6.04 5.97
C GLY A 31 5.05 -5.45 4.61
N ASP A 32 4.25 -5.77 3.60
CA ASP A 32 4.31 -5.18 2.27
C ASP A 32 2.92 -5.24 1.60
N ILE A 33 2.73 -4.44 0.56
CA ILE A 33 1.50 -4.40 -0.23
C ILE A 33 1.80 -4.04 -1.69
N SER A 34 0.94 -4.49 -2.59
CA SER A 34 1.02 -4.26 -4.03
C SER A 34 -0.37 -4.40 -4.65
N PRO A 35 -0.59 -3.96 -5.89
CA PRO A 35 -1.85 -4.18 -6.60
C PRO A 35 -2.28 -5.65 -6.71
N GLY A 36 -1.34 -6.60 -6.64
CA GLY A 36 -1.64 -8.03 -6.73
C GLY A 36 -1.86 -8.74 -5.39
N GLY A 37 -1.58 -8.07 -4.26
CA GLY A 37 -1.69 -8.70 -2.95
C GLY A 37 -0.78 -8.09 -1.89
N LEU A 38 -0.87 -8.62 -0.67
CA LEU A 38 -0.20 -8.11 0.51
C LEU A 38 0.47 -9.23 1.32
N PHE A 39 1.41 -8.88 2.18
CA PHE A 39 1.95 -9.77 3.19
C PHE A 39 1.48 -9.31 4.56
N VAL A 40 0.93 -10.21 5.37
CA VAL A 40 0.41 -9.91 6.72
C VAL A 40 1.34 -10.50 7.77
N SER A 41 1.62 -9.74 8.82
CA SER A 41 2.35 -10.25 9.99
C SER A 41 1.50 -11.18 10.86
N GLY A 42 2.12 -12.21 11.44
CA GLY A 42 1.49 -13.12 12.41
C GLY A 42 0.88 -14.38 11.78
N SER A 43 0.25 -15.21 12.60
CA SER A 43 -0.29 -16.49 12.15
C SER A 43 -1.64 -16.32 11.44
N PRO A 44 -1.86 -16.98 10.29
CA PRO A 44 -3.16 -16.98 9.62
C PRO A 44 -4.17 -17.82 10.42
N CYS A 45 -5.46 -17.48 10.32
CA CYS A 45 -6.54 -18.30 10.87
C CYS A 45 -7.07 -19.35 9.87
N GLY A 46 -6.32 -19.62 8.80
CA GLY A 46 -6.63 -20.60 7.76
C GLY A 46 -5.37 -21.11 7.05
N ALA A 47 -5.55 -22.10 6.17
CA ALA A 47 -4.48 -22.68 5.36
C ALA A 47 -4.36 -21.96 4.00
N THR A 48 -3.32 -22.28 3.23
CA THR A 48 -3.20 -21.86 1.81
C THR A 48 -4.49 -22.18 1.05
N GLY A 49 -4.94 -21.23 0.23
CA GLY A 49 -6.21 -21.28 -0.50
C GLY A 49 -7.41 -20.78 0.29
N SER A 50 -7.30 -20.53 1.60
CA SER A 50 -8.41 -19.95 2.38
C SER A 50 -8.69 -18.52 1.94
N GLU A 51 -9.97 -18.20 1.80
CA GLU A 51 -10.48 -16.90 1.35
C GLU A 51 -10.76 -15.96 2.51
N PHE A 52 -10.59 -14.68 2.25
CA PHE A 52 -10.71 -13.58 3.19
C PHE A 52 -11.23 -12.34 2.48
N GLU A 53 -11.99 -11.54 3.20
CA GLU A 53 -12.15 -10.13 2.86
C GLU A 53 -11.10 -9.34 3.64
N VAL A 54 -10.40 -8.45 2.94
CA VAL A 54 -9.40 -7.56 3.50
C VAL A 54 -9.98 -6.16 3.50
N LEU A 55 -10.14 -5.60 4.68
CA LEU A 55 -10.56 -4.22 4.89
C LEU A 55 -9.31 -3.37 5.13
N VAL A 56 -9.04 -2.48 4.17
CA VAL A 56 -7.91 -1.54 4.18
C VAL A 56 -8.48 -0.14 4.47
N PRO A 57 -8.06 0.53 5.54
CA PRO A 57 -8.49 1.90 5.82
C PRO A 57 -8.08 2.83 4.67
N CYS A 58 -9.02 3.63 4.19
CA CYS A 58 -8.78 4.69 3.22
C CYS A 58 -8.95 6.04 3.90
N GLU A 59 -7.94 6.89 3.80
CA GLU A 59 -8.01 8.26 4.32
C GLU A 59 -9.03 9.05 3.49
N GLY A 60 -10.02 9.67 4.17
CA GLY A 60 -10.96 10.60 3.56
C GLY A 60 -12.29 10.02 3.04
N SER A 61 -12.44 8.70 2.87
CA SER A 61 -13.70 8.10 2.39
C SER A 61 -14.69 7.71 3.49
N GLY A 62 -14.26 7.65 4.76
CA GLY A 62 -15.07 7.15 5.88
C GLY A 62 -15.24 5.63 5.88
N ASP A 63 -15.41 5.02 4.70
CA ASP A 63 -15.52 3.58 4.49
C ASP A 63 -14.16 2.95 4.12
N PRO A 64 -13.84 1.76 4.66
CA PRO A 64 -12.64 1.02 4.28
C PRO A 64 -12.77 0.44 2.87
N LEU A 65 -11.65 0.37 2.14
CA LEU A 65 -11.54 -0.40 0.92
C LEU A 65 -11.61 -1.90 1.25
N CYS A 66 -12.66 -2.57 0.76
CA CYS A 66 -12.81 -4.01 0.86
C CYS A 66 -12.21 -4.71 -0.38
N LEU A 67 -11.35 -5.71 -0.17
CA LEU A 67 -10.71 -6.52 -1.21
C LEU A 67 -10.83 -8.01 -0.90
N ASN A 68 -11.29 -8.80 -1.86
CA ASN A 68 -11.26 -10.25 -1.74
C ASN A 68 -9.83 -10.77 -1.95
N ALA A 69 -9.40 -11.66 -1.07
CA ALA A 69 -8.06 -12.22 -1.09
C ALA A 69 -8.07 -13.69 -0.68
N ARG A 70 -7.04 -14.42 -1.10
CA ARG A 70 -6.76 -15.78 -0.65
C ARG A 70 -5.35 -15.91 -0.12
N ILE A 71 -5.14 -16.78 0.87
CA ILE A 71 -3.79 -17.12 1.33
C ILE A 71 -3.06 -17.83 0.19
N ALA A 72 -2.03 -17.21 -0.37
CA ALA A 72 -1.20 -17.81 -1.42
C ALA A 72 -0.02 -18.59 -0.83
N ARG A 73 0.49 -18.16 0.33
CA ARG A 73 1.60 -18.82 1.03
C ARG A 73 1.62 -18.47 2.52
N VAL A 74 2.13 -19.38 3.34
CA VAL A 74 2.44 -19.14 4.74
C VAL A 74 3.96 -19.17 4.92
N ALA A 75 4.51 -18.26 5.71
CA ALA A 75 5.94 -18.13 5.95
C ALA A 75 6.21 -17.91 7.46
N PRO A 76 7.46 -18.09 7.92
CA PRO A 76 7.83 -17.66 9.26
C PRO A 76 7.50 -16.18 9.47
N GLY A 77 6.74 -15.86 10.53
CA GLY A 77 6.37 -14.50 10.89
C GLY A 77 5.20 -13.87 10.14
N GLY A 78 4.60 -14.57 9.16
CA GLY A 78 3.48 -14.00 8.41
C GLY A 78 2.95 -14.86 7.27
N PHE A 79 2.06 -14.30 6.47
CA PHE A 79 1.49 -15.00 5.31
C PHE A 79 1.22 -14.03 4.17
N GLY A 80 1.44 -14.52 2.94
CA GLY A 80 1.17 -13.79 1.72
C GLY A 80 -0.24 -14.07 1.23
N MET A 81 -0.96 -13.00 0.91
CA MET A 81 -2.30 -13.04 0.36
C MET A 81 -2.29 -12.47 -1.07
N GLN A 82 -3.06 -13.11 -1.96
CA GLN A 82 -3.26 -12.66 -3.33
C GLN A 82 -4.69 -12.16 -3.47
N PHE A 83 -4.88 -10.99 -4.09
CA PHE A 83 -6.21 -10.48 -4.41
C PHE A 83 -6.82 -11.27 -5.59
N THR A 84 -8.09 -11.64 -5.50
CA THR A 84 -8.74 -12.50 -6.51
C THR A 84 -9.65 -11.73 -7.47
N ASP A 85 -10.29 -10.64 -7.02
CA ASP A 85 -11.36 -9.96 -7.78
C ASP A 85 -11.37 -8.44 -7.57
N ALA A 86 -10.19 -7.81 -7.55
CA ALA A 86 -10.09 -6.37 -7.37
C ALA A 86 -10.50 -5.62 -8.65
N SER A 87 -11.58 -4.84 -8.58
CA SER A 87 -12.01 -3.98 -9.68
C SER A 87 -11.02 -2.85 -9.96
N PRO A 88 -11.01 -2.25 -11.16
CA PRO A 88 -10.15 -1.10 -11.45
C PRO A 88 -10.36 0.10 -10.50
N GLY A 89 -11.58 0.29 -9.99
CA GLY A 89 -11.87 1.32 -8.99
C GLY A 89 -11.18 1.03 -7.65
N GLN A 90 -11.28 -0.22 -7.18
CA GLN A 90 -10.60 -0.67 -5.96
C GLN A 90 -9.07 -0.60 -6.09
N LEU A 91 -8.52 -0.94 -7.26
CA LEU A 91 -7.07 -0.85 -7.50
C LEU A 91 -6.57 0.61 -7.46
N ARG A 92 -7.34 1.57 -7.99
CA ARG A 92 -7.00 2.99 -7.87
C ARG A 92 -7.04 3.49 -6.43
N LEU A 93 -8.03 3.06 -5.65
CA LEU A 93 -8.09 3.37 -4.22
C LEU A 93 -6.92 2.75 -3.46
N LEU A 94 -6.56 1.51 -3.81
CA LEU A 94 -5.41 0.83 -3.25
C LEU A 94 -4.10 1.56 -3.58
N GLU A 95 -3.94 2.10 -4.79
CA GLU A 95 -2.78 2.90 -5.16
C GLU A 95 -2.63 4.14 -4.27
N GLN A 96 -3.73 4.79 -3.89
CA GLN A 96 -3.72 5.91 -2.93
C GLN A 96 -3.36 5.48 -1.50
N VAL A 97 -3.62 4.22 -1.14
CA VAL A 97 -3.13 3.67 0.13
C VAL A 97 -1.63 3.40 0.06
N ILE A 98 -1.17 2.85 -1.07
CA ILE A 98 0.25 2.50 -1.30
C ILE A 98 1.11 3.76 -1.40
N GLN A 99 0.63 4.80 -2.07
CA GLN A 99 1.30 6.07 -2.28
C GLN A 99 0.62 7.13 -1.40
N PRO A 100 1.27 7.61 -0.32
CA PRO A 100 0.69 8.68 0.47
C PRO A 100 0.39 9.92 -0.38
N ASN A 101 -0.74 10.58 -0.10
CA ASN A 101 -1.06 11.89 -0.66
C ASN A 101 -0.09 12.93 -0.08
N TRP A 102 1.06 13.09 -0.73
CA TRP A 102 2.00 14.15 -0.46
C TRP A 102 2.22 14.96 -1.74
N ASP A 103 2.03 16.27 -1.66
CA ASP A 103 2.06 17.16 -2.83
C ASP A 103 3.49 17.48 -3.33
N GLY A 104 4.51 16.96 -2.64
CA GLY A 104 5.90 17.14 -3.00
C GLY A 104 6.46 18.53 -2.66
N LYS A 105 5.71 19.42 -1.99
CA LYS A 105 6.20 20.78 -1.71
C LYS A 105 7.24 20.80 -0.59
N ASP A 106 7.00 20.05 0.48
CA ASP A 106 7.91 19.96 1.63
C ASP A 106 8.46 18.52 1.80
N PRO A 107 9.74 18.27 1.47
CA PRO A 107 10.37 16.96 1.67
C PRO A 107 10.33 16.45 3.11
N PHE A 108 10.31 17.34 4.10
CA PHE A 108 10.24 16.96 5.50
C PHE A 108 8.85 16.42 5.86
N GLU A 109 7.80 17.07 5.38
CA GLU A 109 6.42 16.55 5.47
C GLU A 109 6.31 15.17 4.82
N GLY A 110 6.86 15.01 3.61
CA GLY A 110 6.93 13.71 2.94
C GLY A 110 7.62 12.66 3.82
N LEU A 111 8.79 12.99 4.37
CA LEU A 111 9.53 12.09 5.26
C LEU A 111 8.71 11.69 6.49
N MET A 112 8.01 12.63 7.12
CA MET A 112 7.15 12.35 8.27
C MET A 112 5.99 11.42 7.92
N ILE A 113 5.35 11.62 6.77
CA ILE A 113 4.25 10.77 6.29
C ILE A 113 4.74 9.34 6.03
N PHE A 114 5.88 9.19 5.35
CA PHE A 114 6.48 7.88 5.09
C PHE A 114 6.99 7.20 6.37
N ALA A 115 7.61 7.96 7.28
CA ALA A 115 8.10 7.44 8.56
C ALA A 115 6.94 6.98 9.48
N ALA A 116 5.78 7.62 9.43
CA ALA A 116 4.60 7.15 10.18
C ALA A 116 4.12 5.76 9.72
N ARG A 117 4.42 5.38 8.48
CA ARG A 117 3.98 4.11 7.85
C ARG A 117 5.04 3.01 7.90
N GLU A 118 6.26 3.30 8.36
CA GLU A 118 7.33 2.33 8.49
C GLU A 118 7.99 2.40 9.89
N PRO A 119 8.14 1.28 10.61
CA PRO A 119 8.94 1.27 11.83
C PRO A 119 10.43 1.36 11.45
N VAL A 120 10.93 2.58 11.29
CA VAL A 120 12.34 2.84 11.00
C VAL A 120 13.12 2.93 12.30
N VAL A 121 13.95 1.91 12.52
CA VAL A 121 14.74 1.74 13.75
C VAL A 121 16.24 1.81 13.50
N ASP A 122 16.68 1.87 12.23
CA ASP A 122 18.09 1.86 11.83
C ASP A 122 18.37 2.83 10.67
N LEU A 123 19.67 3.10 10.44
CA LEU A 123 20.14 4.02 9.40
C LEU A 123 19.73 3.55 8.00
N ALA A 124 19.68 2.24 7.75
CA ALA A 124 19.28 1.69 6.46
C ALA A 124 17.81 1.99 6.15
N GLY A 125 16.93 1.90 7.15
CA GLY A 125 15.54 2.31 7.05
C GLY A 125 15.40 3.80 6.76
N TRP A 126 16.20 4.65 7.42
CA TRP A 126 16.21 6.10 7.14
C TRP A 126 16.66 6.42 5.72
N LEU A 127 17.73 5.78 5.23
CA LEU A 127 18.19 5.95 3.84
C LEU A 127 17.11 5.50 2.84
N ARG A 128 16.42 4.38 3.11
CA ARG A 128 15.30 3.93 2.27
C ARG A 128 14.17 4.95 2.24
N LEU A 129 13.74 5.47 3.40
CA LEU A 129 12.71 6.49 3.48
C LEU A 129 13.10 7.74 2.68
N THR A 130 14.33 8.24 2.84
CA THR A 130 14.80 9.40 2.07
C THR A 130 14.78 9.14 0.57
N SER A 131 15.13 7.92 0.12
CA SER A 131 15.05 7.55 -1.28
C SER A 131 13.61 7.51 -1.80
N LEU A 132 12.64 7.07 -1.00
CA LEU A 132 11.21 7.09 -1.35
C LEU A 132 10.72 8.53 -1.51
N VAL A 133 11.04 9.39 -0.54
CA VAL A 133 10.70 10.81 -0.56
C VAL A 133 11.32 11.50 -1.79
N CYS A 134 12.59 11.26 -2.09
CA CYS A 134 13.22 11.82 -3.29
C CYS A 134 12.54 11.36 -4.59
N GLY A 135 12.15 10.08 -4.68
CA GLY A 135 11.46 9.55 -5.85
C GLY A 135 10.05 10.12 -6.05
N GLU A 136 9.30 10.33 -4.97
CA GLU A 136 8.00 11.01 -5.01
C GLU A 136 8.15 12.51 -5.31
N TYR A 137 9.13 13.18 -4.70
CA TYR A 137 9.43 14.58 -4.95
C TYR A 137 9.67 14.84 -6.45
N GLN A 138 10.47 13.98 -7.10
CA GLN A 138 10.70 14.06 -8.54
C GLN A 138 9.42 13.86 -9.36
N ARG A 139 8.54 12.94 -8.95
CA ARG A 139 7.23 12.75 -9.60
C ARG A 139 6.33 13.98 -9.47
N CYS A 140 6.24 14.56 -8.28
CA CYS A 140 5.45 15.77 -8.04
C CYS A 140 6.02 16.99 -8.79
N ALA A 141 7.35 17.17 -8.81
CA ALA A 141 7.98 18.23 -9.58
C ALA A 141 7.68 18.11 -11.09
N LEU A 142 7.72 16.89 -11.64
CA LEU A 142 7.38 16.64 -13.05
C LEU A 142 5.88 16.83 -13.35
N SER A 143 4.98 16.50 -12.42
CA SER A 143 3.55 16.72 -12.59
C SER A 143 3.20 18.22 -12.59
N HIS A 144 3.84 19.00 -11.73
CA HIS A 144 3.70 20.46 -11.70
C HIS A 144 4.25 21.12 -12.97
N ALA A 145 5.42 20.69 -13.47
CA ALA A 145 5.98 21.20 -14.74
C ALA A 145 5.05 20.93 -15.94
N ARG A 146 4.42 19.75 -16.00
CA ARG A 146 3.45 19.41 -17.05
C ARG A 146 2.14 20.18 -16.94
N SER A 147 1.71 20.52 -15.72
CA SER A 147 0.50 21.29 -15.47
C SER A 147 0.69 22.77 -15.81
N GLY A 148 1.88 23.34 -15.52
CA GLY A 148 2.26 24.69 -15.93
C GLY A 148 2.37 24.85 -17.45
N ALA A 149 2.97 23.88 -18.14
CA ALA A 149 3.08 23.91 -19.61
C ALA A 149 1.73 23.83 -20.34
N ARG A 150 0.69 23.27 -19.71
CA ARG A 150 -0.65 23.15 -20.29
C ARG A 150 -1.45 24.45 -20.19
N LEU A 151 -1.18 25.28 -19.18
CA LEU A 151 -1.81 26.60 -19.02
C LEU A 151 -1.28 27.62 -20.05
N GLU A 152 0.01 27.56 -20.38
CA GLU A 152 0.61 28.45 -21.40
C GLU A 152 0.19 28.09 -22.84
N ALA A 153 -0.32 26.88 -23.08
CA ALA A 153 -0.77 26.44 -24.40
C ALA A 153 -2.22 26.83 -24.74
N THR A 154 -3.00 27.30 -23.76
CA THR A 154 -4.39 27.77 -23.93
C THR A 154 -4.54 29.27 -24.06
N ASP A 155 -3.43 30.02 -23.97
CA ASP A 155 -3.38 31.49 -24.06
C ASP A 155 -2.76 31.99 -25.39
N ARG A 156 -2.89 31.21 -26.47
CA ARG A 156 -2.50 31.60 -27.82
C ARG A 156 -3.62 31.42 -28.83
#